data_AF-A0A1J5I1B1-F1
#
_entry.id   AF-A0A1J5I1B1-F1
#
_cell.length_a   1.000
_cell.length_b   1.000
_cell.length_c   1.000
_cell.angle_alpha   90.00
_cell.angle_beta   90.00
_cell.angle_gamma   90.00
#
_symmetry.space_group_name_H-M   'P 1'
#
loop_
_entity.id
_entity.type
_entity.pdbx_description
1 polymer ?
#
loop_
_entity_poly.entity_id
_entity_poly.type
_entity_poly.pdbx_seq_one_letter_code
_entity_poly.pdbx_strand_id
1 'polypeptide(L)'
;MIVANVATSAPLKVSDDFVSNIQLGKSSTAYDMMSSDAQIATSSADFAAMVENMSPILTGKPNNISKEVSAETGSDPSAKVVYEISGSDNYIHVITVNLVQKNGDWKVLNFESVKK
;
A
#
# COMPACT_ATOMS: atom_id res chain seq x y z
N MET A 1 -15.34 22.85 14.19
CA MET A 1 -15.30 21.40 14.51
C MET A 1 -14.40 20.75 13.45
N ILE A 2 -13.21 20.32 13.83
CA ILE A 2 -12.19 19.81 12.89
C ILE A 2 -12.46 18.33 12.67
N VAL A 3 -13.12 17.98 11.57
CA VAL A 3 -13.39 16.58 11.15
C VAL A 3 -12.26 16.06 10.23
N ALA A 4 -11.10 16.71 10.22
CA ALA A 4 -10.04 16.49 9.23
C ALA A 4 -9.14 15.26 9.49
N ASN A 5 -9.13 14.68 10.70
CA ASN A 5 -8.17 13.61 11.04
C ASN A 5 -8.68 12.18 10.88
N VAL A 6 -9.99 11.93 10.97
CA VAL A 6 -10.52 10.55 10.93
C VAL A 6 -10.63 10.02 9.49
N ALA A 7 -10.98 10.90 8.55
CA ALA A 7 -11.11 10.54 7.14
C ALA A 7 -9.75 10.21 6.48
N THR A 8 -8.64 10.76 6.99
CA THR A 8 -7.29 10.54 6.45
C THR A 8 -6.51 9.43 7.16
N SER A 9 -6.92 9.01 8.37
CA SER A 9 -6.22 7.97 9.13
C SER A 9 -6.52 6.56 8.66
N ALA A 10 -7.74 6.29 8.17
CA ALA A 10 -8.14 4.97 7.69
C ALA A 10 -7.33 4.47 6.48
N PRO A 11 -7.20 5.24 5.37
CA PRO A 11 -6.39 4.79 4.22
C PRO A 11 -4.92 4.65 4.59
N LEU A 12 -4.40 5.55 5.45
CA LEU A 12 -3.02 5.45 5.93
C LEU A 12 -2.79 4.15 6.70
N LYS A 13 -3.70 3.79 7.62
CA LYS A 13 -3.58 2.54 8.38
C LYS A 13 -3.58 1.32 7.45
N VAL A 14 -4.49 1.25 6.48
CA VAL A 14 -4.52 0.14 5.51
C VAL A 14 -3.23 0.08 4.71
N SER A 15 -2.70 1.23 4.30
CA SER A 15 -1.42 1.32 3.59
C SER A 15 -0.24 0.85 4.45
N ASP A 16 -0.14 1.32 5.70
CA ASP A 16 0.92 0.94 6.65
C ASP A 16 0.89 -0.58 6.92
N ASP A 17 -0.29 -1.13 7.16
CA ASP A 17 -0.50 -2.57 7.37
C ASP A 17 -0.11 -3.37 6.11
N PHE A 18 -0.42 -2.88 4.92
CA PHE A 18 -0.07 -3.53 3.65
C PHE A 18 1.45 -3.57 3.45
N VAL A 19 2.13 -2.42 3.59
CA VAL A 19 3.59 -2.34 3.48
C VAL A 19 4.27 -3.22 4.53
N SER A 20 3.76 -3.22 5.77
CA SER A 20 4.28 -4.08 6.84
C SER A 20 4.15 -5.56 6.49
N ASN A 21 3.01 -6.01 5.95
CA ASN A 21 2.85 -7.39 5.53
C ASN A 21 3.80 -7.77 4.37
N ILE A 22 4.08 -6.86 3.44
CA ILE A 22 5.10 -7.08 2.41
C ILE A 22 6.48 -7.26 3.05
N GLN A 23 6.91 -6.36 3.95
CA GLN A 23 8.22 -6.47 4.62
C GLN A 23 8.36 -7.75 5.46
N LEU A 24 7.25 -8.23 6.04
CA LEU A 24 7.21 -9.47 6.82
C LEU A 24 7.07 -10.74 5.95
N GLY A 25 7.02 -10.62 4.62
CA GLY A 25 6.83 -11.75 3.72
C GLY A 25 5.43 -12.38 3.79
N LYS A 26 4.45 -11.71 4.41
CA LYS A 26 3.08 -12.19 4.61
C LYS A 26 2.22 -11.94 3.37
N SER A 27 2.61 -12.56 2.25
CA SER A 27 1.98 -12.37 0.94
C SER A 27 0.48 -12.63 0.93
N SER A 28 0.00 -13.72 1.54
CA SER A 28 -1.44 -14.01 1.62
C SER A 28 -2.22 -12.89 2.30
N THR A 29 -1.73 -12.41 3.45
CA THR A 29 -2.40 -11.33 4.20
C THR A 29 -2.40 -10.02 3.42
N ALA A 30 -1.28 -9.67 2.77
CA ALA A 30 -1.22 -8.47 1.94
C ALA A 30 -2.13 -8.58 0.71
N TYR A 31 -2.24 -9.76 0.09
CA TYR A 31 -3.13 -10.01 -1.05
C TYR A 31 -4.61 -9.85 -0.67
N ASP A 32 -5.01 -10.30 0.51
CA ASP A 32 -6.39 -10.14 1.03
C ASP A 32 -6.80 -8.68 1.28
N MET A 33 -5.81 -7.78 1.40
CA MET A 33 -6.04 -6.34 1.53
C MET A 33 -6.26 -5.63 0.18
N MET A 34 -5.97 -6.30 -0.93
CA MET A 34 -6.18 -5.78 -2.27
C MET A 34 -7.67 -5.71 -2.62
N SER A 35 -8.04 -4.80 -3.51
CA SER A 35 -9.39 -4.74 -4.06
C SER A 35 -9.64 -5.93 -4.98
N SER A 36 -10.92 -6.28 -5.20
CA SER A 36 -11.25 -7.34 -6.15
C SER A 36 -10.73 -7.07 -7.56
N ASP A 37 -10.76 -5.82 -8.02
CA ASP A 37 -10.20 -5.43 -9.31
C ASP A 37 -8.69 -5.72 -9.39
N ALA A 38 -7.96 -5.45 -8.31
CA ALA A 38 -6.54 -5.72 -8.20
C ALA A 38 -6.22 -7.23 -8.12
N GLN A 39 -7.03 -7.99 -7.39
CA GLN A 39 -6.94 -9.46 -7.31
C GLN A 39 -7.31 -10.15 -8.64
N ILE A 40 -8.10 -9.50 -9.50
CA ILE A 40 -8.34 -9.98 -10.87
C ILE A 40 -7.12 -9.70 -11.76
N ALA A 41 -6.48 -8.54 -11.58
CA ALA A 41 -5.35 -8.11 -12.39
C ALA A 41 -4.02 -8.84 -12.08
N THR A 42 -3.85 -9.36 -10.88
CA THR A 42 -2.64 -10.07 -10.45
C THR A 42 -3.01 -11.31 -9.68
N SER A 43 -2.49 -12.47 -10.07
CA SER A 43 -2.79 -13.71 -9.35
C SER A 43 -2.12 -13.71 -7.97
N SER A 44 -2.72 -14.43 -7.02
CA SER A 44 -2.13 -14.61 -5.69
C SER A 44 -0.72 -15.21 -5.73
N ALA A 45 -0.45 -16.11 -6.69
CA ALA A 45 0.87 -16.72 -6.87
C ALA A 45 1.92 -15.72 -7.37
N ASP A 46 1.58 -14.90 -8.37
CA ASP A 46 2.49 -13.88 -8.90
C ASP A 46 2.78 -12.80 -7.83
N PHE A 47 1.75 -12.40 -7.09
CA PHE A 47 1.90 -11.48 -5.97
C PHE A 47 2.79 -12.08 -4.88
N ALA A 48 2.61 -13.36 -4.54
CA ALA A 48 3.45 -14.03 -3.54
C ALA A 48 4.91 -14.10 -3.98
N ALA A 49 5.20 -14.44 -5.23
CA ALA A 49 6.55 -14.45 -5.78
C ALA A 49 7.18 -13.04 -5.75
N MET A 50 6.40 -11.99 -6.02
CA MET A 50 6.87 -10.61 -5.90
C MET A 50 7.25 -10.28 -4.45
N VAL A 51 6.38 -10.59 -3.48
CA VAL A 51 6.64 -10.34 -2.05
C VAL A 51 7.84 -11.14 -1.55
N GLU A 52 8.01 -12.39 -1.99
CA GLU A 52 9.16 -13.22 -1.67
C GLU A 52 10.48 -12.57 -2.13
N ASN A 53 10.48 -11.96 -3.32
CA ASN A 53 11.66 -11.25 -3.83
C ASN A 53 11.93 -9.92 -3.12
N MET A 54 10.88 -9.19 -2.73
CA MET A 54 11.01 -7.85 -2.14
C MET A 54 11.27 -7.85 -0.64
N SER A 55 10.61 -8.75 0.11
CA SER A 55 10.66 -8.76 1.57
C SER A 55 12.07 -8.84 2.17
N PRO A 56 13.05 -9.61 1.62
CA PRO A 56 14.41 -9.65 2.15
C PRO A 56 15.21 -8.37 1.85
N ILE A 57 14.78 -7.59 0.87
CA ILE A 57 15.41 -6.33 0.47
C ILE A 57 14.93 -5.21 1.38
N LEU A 58 13.61 -5.09 1.62
CA LEU A 58 12.99 -3.98 2.34
C LEU A 58 13.16 -4.08 3.86
N THR A 59 14.37 -3.83 4.37
CA THR A 59 14.72 -4.02 5.79
C THR A 59 14.55 -2.75 6.65
N GLY A 60 14.53 -1.57 6.04
CA GLY A 60 14.41 -0.29 6.73
C GLY A 60 13.02 -0.06 7.32
N LYS A 61 12.93 0.85 8.30
CA LYS A 61 11.63 1.35 8.78
C LYS A 61 10.97 2.18 7.65
N PRO A 62 9.70 1.93 7.29
CA PRO A 62 9.01 2.77 6.32
C PRO A 62 8.92 4.22 6.79
N ASN A 63 9.39 5.15 5.95
CA ASN A 63 9.25 6.57 6.15
C ASN A 63 8.16 7.10 5.22
N ASN A 64 7.00 7.47 5.76
CA ASN A 64 5.92 8.08 4.99
C ASN A 64 6.33 9.50 4.56
N ILE A 65 6.52 9.71 3.25
CA ILE A 65 6.94 10.99 2.69
C ILE A 65 5.80 11.77 2.03
N SER A 66 4.71 11.10 1.66
CA SER A 66 3.52 11.75 1.13
C SER A 66 2.26 10.95 1.43
N LYS A 67 1.15 11.67 1.63
CA LYS A 67 -0.20 11.12 1.70
C LYS A 67 -1.19 12.09 1.06
N GLU A 68 -2.01 11.57 0.18
CA GLU A 68 -3.06 12.30 -0.53
C GLU A 68 -4.35 11.50 -0.42
N VAL A 69 -5.46 12.19 -0.14
CA VAL A 69 -6.79 11.58 -0.09
C VAL A 69 -7.70 12.44 -0.96
N SER A 70 -8.31 11.82 -1.97
CA SER A 70 -9.27 12.47 -2.87
C SER A 70 -10.66 11.90 -2.62
N ALA A 71 -11.60 12.80 -2.30
CA ALA A 71 -13.02 12.47 -2.14
C ALA A 71 -13.80 13.31 -3.15
N GLU A 72 -13.76 12.91 -4.42
CA GLU A 72 -14.53 13.56 -5.48
C GLU A 72 -15.99 13.10 -5.45
N THR A 73 -16.90 14.05 -5.67
CA THR A 73 -18.34 13.74 -5.71
C THR A 73 -18.66 12.95 -6.98
N GLY A 74 -19.20 11.74 -6.84
CA GLY A 74 -19.58 10.88 -7.98
C GLY A 74 -18.54 9.81 -8.36
N SER A 75 -17.43 9.70 -7.62
CA SER A 75 -16.48 8.58 -7.70
C SER A 75 -16.22 7.99 -6.32
N ASP A 76 -15.72 6.76 -6.27
CA ASP A 76 -15.25 6.17 -5.03
C ASP A 76 -14.07 6.98 -4.47
N PRO A 77 -14.04 7.33 -3.17
CA PRO A 77 -12.89 7.98 -2.55
C PRO A 77 -11.61 7.19 -2.80
N SER A 78 -10.52 7.89 -3.08
CA SER A 78 -9.21 7.31 -3.33
C SER A 78 -8.14 7.93 -2.45
N ALA A 79 -7.04 7.23 -2.26
CA ALA A 79 -5.89 7.73 -1.53
C ALA A 79 -4.59 7.24 -2.16
N LYS A 80 -3.53 8.02 -2.00
CA LYS A 80 -2.18 7.67 -2.41
C LYS A 80 -1.25 7.88 -1.24
N VAL A 81 -0.42 6.90 -0.93
CA VAL A 81 0.55 6.97 0.16
C VAL A 81 1.92 6.56 -0.38
N VAL A 82 2.95 7.36 -0.08
CA VAL A 82 4.31 7.14 -0.59
C VAL A 82 5.27 6.95 0.58
N TYR A 83 6.06 5.89 0.51
CA TYR A 83 7.07 5.54 1.51
C TYR A 83 8.46 5.52 0.88
N GLU A 84 9.46 5.97 1.65
CA GLU A 84 10.86 5.62 1.42
C GLU A 84 11.26 4.52 2.42
N ILE A 85 11.87 3.45 1.92
CA ILE A 85 12.32 2.31 2.73
C ILE A 85 13.77 2.00 2.35
N SER A 86 14.68 2.03 3.32
CA SER A 86 16.06 1.58 3.09
C SER A 86 16.09 0.08 2.79
N GLY A 87 16.84 -0.30 1.75
CA GLY A 87 17.05 -1.68 1.36
C GLY A 87 18.34 -2.26 1.91
N SER A 88 18.39 -3.59 2.08
CA SER A 88 19.64 -4.33 2.36
C SER A 88 20.62 -4.29 1.18
N ASP A 89 20.15 -3.89 -0.01
CA ASP A 89 20.96 -3.68 -1.21
C ASP A 89 21.68 -2.32 -1.25
N ASN A 90 21.61 -1.53 -0.17
CA ASN A 90 22.12 -0.16 -0.03
C ASN A 90 21.41 0.89 -0.89
N TYR A 91 20.19 0.61 -1.37
CA TYR A 91 19.37 1.58 -2.08
C TYR A 91 18.14 1.99 -1.26
N ILE A 92 17.54 3.12 -1.62
CA ILE A 92 16.24 3.52 -1.08
C ILE A 92 15.17 3.04 -2.06
N HIS A 93 14.18 2.32 -1.56
CA HIS A 93 13.02 1.89 -2.32
C HIS A 93 11.86 2.82 -2.02
N VAL A 94 11.31 3.42 -3.07
CA VAL A 94 10.11 4.25 -3.02
C VAL A 94 8.91 3.35 -3.30
N ILE A 95 8.06 3.17 -2.29
CA ILE A 95 6.82 2.40 -2.42
C ILE A 95 5.64 3.35 -2.49
N THR A 96 4.91 3.34 -3.61
CA THR A 96 3.62 4.04 -3.72
C THR A 96 2.51 3.03 -3.56
N VAL A 97 1.58 3.28 -2.64
CA VAL A 97 0.36 2.50 -2.45
C VAL A 97 -0.83 3.36 -2.86
N ASN A 98 -1.58 2.90 -3.86
CA ASN A 98 -2.83 3.54 -4.28
C ASN A 98 -4.01 2.75 -3.68
N LEU A 99 -4.90 3.44 -2.99
CA LEU A 99 -6.05 2.87 -2.30
C LEU A 99 -7.34 3.44 -2.87
N VAL A 100 -8.40 2.65 -2.75
CA VAL A 100 -9.77 3.02 -3.10
C VAL A 100 -10.70 2.57 -2.00
N GLN A 101 -11.72 3.37 -1.69
CA GLN A 101 -12.78 2.99 -0.78
C GLN A 101 -13.89 2.29 -1.57
N LYS A 102 -14.12 0.99 -1.28
CA LYS A 102 -15.19 0.20 -1.89
C LYS A 102 -16.15 -0.25 -0.80
N ASN A 103 -17.43 0.05 -0.96
CA ASN A 103 -18.48 -0.31 0.01
C ASN A 103 -18.20 0.14 1.45
N GLY A 104 -17.51 1.28 1.61
CA GLY A 104 -17.14 1.84 2.92
C GLY A 104 -15.77 1.39 3.44
N ASP A 105 -15.15 0.37 2.85
CA ASP A 105 -13.84 -0.17 3.26
C ASP A 105 -12.72 0.29 2.33
N TRP A 106 -11.59 0.70 2.90
CA TRP A 106 -10.38 1.01 2.16
C TRP A 106 -9.65 -0.26 1.73
N LYS A 107 -9.31 -0.35 0.44
CA LYS A 107 -8.61 -1.49 -0.17
C LYS A 107 -7.45 -1.00 -1.04
N VAL A 108 -6.42 -1.81 -1.16
CA VAL A 108 -5.28 -1.51 -2.05
C VAL A 108 -5.70 -1.76 -3.50
N LEU A 109 -5.69 -0.72 -4.32
CA LEU A 109 -6.00 -0.82 -5.75
C LEU A 109 -4.79 -1.31 -6.54
N ASN A 110 -3.61 -0.78 -6.23
CA ASN A 110 -2.33 -1.23 -6.76
C ASN A 110 -1.21 -0.64 -5.90
N PHE A 111 0.01 -1.07 -6.18
CA PHE A 111 1.20 -0.46 -5.62
C PHE A 111 2.35 -0.56 -6.61
N GLU A 112 3.33 0.31 -6.46
CA GLU A 112 4.54 0.31 -7.24
C GLU A 112 5.76 0.41 -6.33
N SER A 113 6.89 -0.14 -6.78
CA SER A 113 8.17 -0.04 -6.09
C SER A 113 9.21 0.46 -7.07
N VAL A 114 9.82 1.60 -6.76
CA VAL A 114 10.89 2.19 -7.58
C VAL A 114 12.15 2.28 -6.74
N LYS A 115 13.24 1.76 -7.29
CA LYS A 115 14.57 1.89 -6.73
C LYS A 115 15.14 3.27 -7.05
N LYS A 116 15.62 3.99 -6.04
CA LYS A 116 16.22 5.33 -6.13
C LYS A 116 17.72 5.27 -5.98
#